data_AF-A0A557SZL5-F1
#
_entry.id   AF-A0A557SZL5-F1
#
_cell.length_a   1.000
_cell.length_b   1.000
_cell.length_c   1.000
_cell.angle_alpha   90.00
_cell.angle_beta   90.00
_cell.angle_gamma   90.00
#
_symmetry.space_group_name_H-M   'P 1'
#
loop_
_entity.id
_entity.type
_entity.pdbx_description
1 polymer ?
#
loop_
_entity_poly.entity_id
_entity_poly.type
_entity_poly.pdbx_seq_one_letter_code
_entity_poly.pdbx_strand_id
1 'polypeptide(L)'
;MLPKFSKVFFRRRWLDFRNGHSIYLAFLLTFVNFILITYNFAIKQLPFGIGEYMNLPLFILFFVALYVPTAITLGVWHRKHQYSVENEALLRQNWMWAWIMQYQIRLIKGKTNPKEDDYVISYLNEILVRTNKGELVGKDDNVTQLPKEGEGDDKK
;
A
#
# COMPACT_ATOMS: atom_id res chain seq x y z
N MET A 1 -18.85 5.58 -30.64
CA MET A 1 -19.13 4.68 -29.50
C MET A 1 -18.48 5.27 -28.25
N LEU A 2 -19.27 5.88 -27.36
CA LEU A 2 -18.75 6.40 -26.09
C LEU A 2 -18.50 5.21 -25.14
N PRO A 3 -17.32 5.12 -24.50
CA PRO A 3 -17.06 4.04 -23.55
C PRO A 3 -18.03 4.15 -22.38
N LYS A 4 -18.73 3.05 -22.04
CA LYS A 4 -19.54 2.96 -20.83
C LYS A 4 -18.63 3.16 -19.62
N PHE A 5 -18.61 4.38 -19.07
CA PHE A 5 -17.95 4.67 -17.80
C PHE A 5 -18.65 3.88 -16.69
N SER A 6 -18.10 2.71 -16.36
CA SER A 6 -18.64 1.87 -15.29
C SER A 6 -18.31 2.48 -13.92
N LYS A 7 -19.16 2.22 -12.92
CA LYS A 7 -18.87 2.56 -11.51
C LYS A 7 -17.47 2.10 -11.08
N VAL A 8 -16.98 0.98 -11.62
CA VAL A 8 -15.64 0.43 -11.36
C VAL A 8 -14.54 1.34 -11.91
N PHE A 9 -14.69 1.87 -13.12
CA PHE A 9 -13.73 2.81 -13.69
C PHE A 9 -13.60 4.07 -12.84
N PHE A 10 -14.72 4.66 -12.44
CA PHE A 10 -14.72 5.86 -11.61
C PHE A 10 -14.09 5.59 -10.23
N ARG A 11 -14.42 4.46 -9.59
CA ARG A 11 -13.80 4.05 -8.32
C ARG A 11 -12.28 3.89 -8.43
N ARG A 12 -11.80 3.25 -9.50
CA ARG A 12 -10.35 3.11 -9.74
C ARG A 12 -9.69 4.47 -9.95
N ARG A 13 -10.25 5.34 -10.79
CA ARG A 13 -9.71 6.69 -11.02
C ARG A 13 -9.73 7.57 -9.78
N TRP A 14 -10.77 7.46 -8.95
CA TRP A 14 -10.82 8.15 -7.67
C TRP A 14 -9.73 7.66 -6.70
N LEU A 15 -9.51 6.34 -6.64
CA LEU A 15 -8.44 5.75 -5.85
C LEU A 15 -7.06 6.22 -6.34
N ASP A 16 -6.83 6.21 -7.65
CA ASP A 16 -5.58 6.67 -8.26
C ASP A 16 -5.35 8.16 -7.97
N PHE A 17 -6.39 8.98 -8.11
CA PHE A 17 -6.33 10.41 -7.78
C PHE A 17 -5.98 10.62 -6.31
N ARG A 18 -6.68 9.96 -5.38
CA ARG A 18 -6.42 10.08 -3.95
C ARG A 18 -5.00 9.63 -3.60
N ASN A 19 -4.53 8.54 -4.20
CA ASN A 19 -3.17 8.06 -4.00
C ASN A 19 -2.15 9.04 -4.57
N GLY A 20 -2.33 9.52 -5.80
CA GLY A 20 -1.44 10.49 -6.43
C GLY A 20 -1.38 11.81 -5.66
N HIS A 21 -2.54 12.31 -5.22
CA HIS A 21 -2.64 13.49 -4.38
C HIS A 21 -1.94 13.28 -3.03
N SER A 22 -2.27 12.22 -2.30
CA SER A 22 -1.78 12.04 -0.92
C SER A 22 -0.30 11.68 -0.86
N ILE A 23 0.19 10.87 -1.80
CA ILE A 23 1.57 10.36 -1.77
C ILE A 23 2.55 11.39 -2.32
N TYR A 24 2.21 12.09 -3.41
CA TYR A 24 3.17 12.95 -4.12
C TYR A 24 2.86 14.44 -3.96
N LEU A 25 1.65 14.87 -4.30
CA LEU A 25 1.32 16.30 -4.31
C LEU A 25 1.26 16.88 -2.89
N ALA A 26 0.56 16.20 -1.99
CA ALA A 26 0.45 16.61 -0.60
C ALA A 26 1.82 16.57 0.06
N PHE A 27 2.64 15.54 -0.18
CA PHE A 27 4.01 15.48 0.31
C PHE A 27 4.86 16.67 -0.16
N LEU A 28 4.85 16.99 -1.46
CA LEU A 28 5.62 18.11 -1.98
C LEU A 28 5.14 19.44 -1.39
N LEU A 29 3.82 19.65 -1.34
CA LEU A 29 3.23 20.87 -0.83
C LEU A 29 3.51 21.05 0.66
N THR A 30 3.35 20.00 1.47
CA THR A 30 3.67 20.05 2.90
C THR A 30 5.16 20.23 3.14
N PHE A 31 6.01 19.62 2.32
CA PHE A 31 7.46 19.79 2.41
C PHE A 31 7.90 21.23 2.10
N VAL A 32 7.40 21.81 1.01
CA VAL A 32 7.66 23.23 0.68
C VAL A 32 7.10 24.15 1.76
N ASN A 33 5.86 23.91 2.22
CA ASN A 33 5.28 24.69 3.30
C ASN A 33 6.09 24.57 4.59
N PHE A 34 6.59 23.39 4.94
CA PHE A 34 7.43 23.18 6.11
C PHE A 34 8.72 24.00 6.03
N ILE A 35 9.39 23.99 4.88
CA ILE A 35 10.58 24.82 4.64
C ILE A 35 10.24 26.31 4.79
N LEU A 36 9.16 26.78 4.17
CA LEU A 36 8.77 28.20 4.20
C LEU A 36 8.36 28.67 5.61
N ILE A 37 7.58 27.87 6.35
CA ILE A 37 7.16 28.18 7.72
C ILE A 37 8.39 28.19 8.64
N THR A 38 9.24 27.17 8.56
CA THR A 38 10.46 27.08 9.37
C THR A 38 11.38 28.26 9.09
N TYR A 39 11.55 28.65 7.82
CA TYR A 39 12.34 29.82 7.48
C TYR A 39 11.75 31.12 8.05
N ASN A 40 10.46 31.37 7.83
CA ASN A 40 9.86 32.65 8.22
C ASN A 40 9.67 32.80 9.73
N PHE A 41 9.37 31.73 10.45
CA PHE A 41 9.15 31.78 11.90
C PHE A 41 10.39 31.42 12.71
N ALA A 42 11.15 30.39 12.31
CA ALA A 42 12.28 29.92 13.10
C ALA A 42 13.59 30.61 12.74
N ILE A 43 13.81 31.10 11.52
CA ILE A 43 15.09 31.74 11.15
C ILE A 43 14.98 33.26 11.18
N LYS A 44 13.98 33.84 10.49
CA LYS A 44 13.84 35.30 10.41
C LYS A 44 13.51 35.99 11.74
N GLN A 45 12.78 35.33 12.63
CA GLN A 45 12.35 35.93 13.89
C GLN A 45 13.33 35.67 15.05
N LEU A 46 14.45 34.96 14.83
CA LEU A 46 15.41 34.72 15.89
C LEU A 46 16.13 36.02 16.28
N PRO A 47 16.23 36.34 17.58
CA PRO A 47 16.88 37.57 18.06
C PRO A 47 18.40 37.57 17.89
N PHE A 48 19.00 36.47 17.42
CA PHE A 48 20.45 36.31 17.25
C PHE A 48 20.98 36.82 15.90
N GLY A 49 20.18 37.52 15.09
CA GLY A 49 20.64 38.16 13.84
C GLY A 49 20.98 37.20 12.69
N ILE A 50 20.81 35.89 12.87
CA ILE A 50 21.09 34.88 11.82
C ILE A 50 20.21 35.10 10.58
N GLY A 51 19.02 35.65 10.77
CA GLY A 51 18.06 35.96 9.69
C GLY A 51 18.57 36.98 8.67
N GLU A 52 19.54 37.83 9.02
CA GLU A 52 20.12 38.81 8.09
C GLU A 52 21.18 38.18 7.17
N TYR A 53 21.89 37.16 7.66
CA TYR A 53 22.92 36.46 6.89
C TYR A 53 22.37 35.28 6.08
N MET A 54 21.27 34.67 6.53
CA MET A 54 20.73 33.45 5.96
C MET A 54 19.53 33.75 5.05
N ASN A 55 19.80 34.04 3.77
CA ASN A 55 18.77 34.23 2.75
C ASN A 55 18.02 32.92 2.44
N LEU A 56 16.77 33.03 1.95
CA LEU A 56 15.89 31.88 1.67
C LEU A 56 16.56 30.80 0.78
N PRO A 57 17.21 31.12 -0.36
CA PRO A 57 17.83 30.09 -1.19
C PRO A 57 18.97 29.35 -0.47
N LEU A 58 19.75 30.09 0.33
CA LEU A 58 20.85 29.52 1.10
C LEU A 58 20.34 28.61 2.21
N PHE A 59 19.28 29.03 2.91
CA PHE A 59 18.58 28.20 3.88
C PHE A 59 18.05 26.91 3.26
N ILE A 60 17.38 27.00 2.10
CA ILE A 60 16.86 25.82 1.40
C ILE A 60 17.99 24.83 1.10
N LEU A 61 19.13 25.31 0.58
CA LEU A 61 20.27 24.46 0.26
C LEU A 61 20.80 23.73 1.50
N PHE A 62 21.06 24.46 2.59
CA PHE A 62 21.52 23.87 3.85
C PHE A 62 20.50 22.91 4.47
N PHE A 63 19.23 23.30 4.47
CA PHE A 63 18.14 22.50 5.00
C PHE A 63 18.03 21.18 4.24
N VAL A 64 17.99 21.21 2.91
CA VAL A 64 17.92 19.98 2.08
C VAL A 64 19.15 19.10 2.29
N ALA A 65 20.35 19.71 2.35
CA ALA A 65 21.61 18.98 2.56
C ALA A 65 21.67 18.25 3.90
N LEU A 66 21.02 18.75 4.96
CA LEU A 66 20.97 18.09 6.27
C LEU A 66 19.74 17.19 6.43
N TYR A 67 18.57 17.66 5.98
CA TYR A 67 17.30 16.99 6.15
C TYR A 67 17.24 15.69 5.36
N VAL A 68 17.68 15.69 4.09
CA VAL A 68 17.58 14.50 3.23
C VAL A 68 18.44 13.34 3.77
N PRO A 69 19.73 13.53 4.12
CA PRO A 69 20.52 12.45 4.72
C PRO A 69 19.98 11.98 6.08
N THR A 70 19.49 12.89 6.91
CA THR A 70 18.89 12.55 8.21
C THR A 70 17.64 11.70 8.01
N ALA A 71 16.75 12.10 7.10
CA ALA A 71 15.54 11.36 6.77
C ALA A 71 15.86 9.97 6.19
N ILE A 72 16.87 9.85 5.33
CA ILE A 72 17.34 8.55 4.81
C ILE A 72 17.84 7.67 5.95
N THR A 73 18.64 8.23 6.87
CA THR A 73 19.21 7.48 8.01
C THR A 73 18.11 6.96 8.93
N LEU A 74 17.15 7.82 9.28
CA LEU A 74 15.97 7.42 10.06
C LEU A 74 15.12 6.38 9.33
N GLY A 75 14.93 6.53 8.01
CA GLY A 75 14.21 5.56 7.19
C GLY A 75 14.89 4.18 7.16
N VAL A 76 16.22 4.14 7.03
CA VAL A 76 17.00 2.89 7.10
C VAL A 76 16.90 2.27 8.49
N TRP A 77 16.99 3.08 9.55
CA TRP A 77 16.83 2.60 10.91
C TRP A 77 15.45 2.00 11.14
N HIS A 78 14.39 2.71 10.76
CA HIS A 78 13.00 2.25 10.88
C HIS A 78 12.77 0.96 10.08
N ARG A 79 13.27 0.88 8.84
CA ARG A 79 13.20 -0.34 8.02
C ARG A 79 13.83 -1.55 8.71
N LYS A 80 14.94 -1.36 9.42
CA LYS A 80 15.64 -2.46 10.11
C LYS A 80 14.98 -2.88 11.42
N HIS A 81 14.33 -1.98 12.14
CA HIS A 81 13.84 -2.24 13.49
C HIS A 81 12.33 -2.46 13.59
N GLN A 82 11.53 -1.71 12.82
CA GLN A 82 10.07 -1.65 13.02
C GLN A 82 9.27 -2.28 11.89
N TYR A 83 9.84 -2.32 10.68
CA TYR A 83 9.13 -2.85 9.50
C TYR A 83 8.68 -4.31 9.65
N SER A 84 9.47 -5.16 10.33
CA SER A 84 9.08 -6.55 10.59
C SER A 84 7.80 -6.63 11.44
N VAL A 85 7.74 -5.81 12.49
CA VAL A 85 6.62 -5.81 13.45
C VAL A 85 5.33 -5.36 12.77
N GLU A 86 5.41 -4.35 11.91
CA GLU A 86 4.26 -3.85 11.13
C GLU A 86 3.78 -4.90 10.12
N ASN A 87 4.70 -5.52 9.39
CA ASN A 87 4.36 -6.54 8.40
C ASN A 87 3.73 -7.78 9.07
N GLU A 88 4.27 -8.22 10.20
CA GLU A 88 3.67 -9.27 11.00
C GLU A 88 2.27 -8.91 11.50
N ALA A 89 2.06 -7.67 11.94
CA ALA A 89 0.73 -7.23 12.37
C ALA A 89 -0.29 -7.27 11.21
N LEU A 90 0.10 -6.82 10.01
CA LEU A 90 -0.73 -6.89 8.81
C LEU A 90 -1.04 -8.33 8.40
N LEU A 91 -0.04 -9.22 8.47
CA LEU A 91 -0.22 -10.65 8.19
C LEU A 91 -1.17 -11.30 9.20
N ARG A 92 -1.01 -11.01 10.50
CA ARG A 92 -1.88 -11.52 11.56
C ARG A 92 -3.33 -11.05 11.43
N GLN A 93 -3.57 -9.85 10.91
CA GLN A 93 -4.91 -9.32 10.67
C GLN A 93 -5.58 -9.93 9.42
N ASN A 94 -4.80 -10.47 8.49
CA ASN A 94 -5.33 -11.00 7.24
C ASN A 94 -5.83 -12.44 7.41
N TRP A 95 -7.15 -12.59 7.57
CA TRP A 95 -7.79 -13.90 7.73
C TRP A 95 -7.59 -14.81 6.52
N MET A 96 -7.53 -14.26 5.30
CA MET A 96 -7.34 -15.03 4.06
C MET A 96 -5.96 -15.68 4.04
N TRP A 97 -4.93 -14.94 4.43
CA TRP A 97 -3.58 -15.51 4.57
C TRP A 97 -3.55 -16.66 5.57
N ALA A 98 -4.17 -16.49 6.73
CA ALA A 98 -4.26 -17.56 7.73
C ALA A 98 -4.97 -18.81 7.17
N TRP A 99 -6.08 -18.62 6.44
CA TRP A 99 -6.84 -19.71 5.86
C TRP A 99 -6.09 -20.46 4.75
N ILE A 100 -5.45 -19.74 3.82
CA ILE A 100 -4.64 -20.36 2.75
C ILE A 100 -3.47 -21.15 3.34
N MET A 101 -2.80 -20.63 4.36
CA MET A 101 -1.72 -21.36 5.05
C MET A 101 -2.23 -22.63 5.73
N GLN A 102 -3.43 -22.60 6.32
CA GLN A 102 -4.06 -23.81 6.86
C GLN A 102 -4.42 -24.81 5.77
N TYR A 103 -4.95 -24.34 4.64
CA TYR A 103 -5.27 -25.18 3.48
C TYR A 103 -4.01 -25.90 2.96
N GLN A 104 -2.88 -25.21 2.83
CA GLN A 104 -1.59 -25.83 2.45
C GLN A 104 -1.17 -26.94 3.43
N ILE A 105 -1.36 -26.75 4.74
CA ILE A 105 -1.09 -27.80 5.74
C ILE A 105 -2.04 -28.99 5.56
N ARG A 106 -3.32 -28.74 5.26
CA ARG A 106 -4.30 -29.81 4.95
C ARG A 106 -3.91 -30.58 3.69
N LEU A 107 -3.43 -29.89 2.66
CA LEU A 107 -2.94 -30.50 1.41
C LEU A 107 -1.79 -31.47 1.68
N ILE A 108 -0.76 -31.02 2.41
CA ILE A 108 0.40 -31.85 2.75
C ILE A 108 -0.01 -33.08 3.56
N LYS A 109 -1.03 -32.94 4.43
CA LYS A 109 -1.57 -34.05 5.24
C LYS A 109 -2.51 -34.97 4.46
N GLY A 110 -2.86 -34.67 3.21
CA GLY A 110 -3.86 -35.40 2.43
C GLY A 110 -5.27 -35.31 3.04
N LYS A 111 -5.57 -34.23 3.78
CA LYS A 111 -6.85 -34.01 4.48
C LYS A 111 -7.69 -32.90 3.84
N THR A 112 -7.42 -32.54 2.59
CA THR A 112 -8.23 -31.55 1.88
C THR A 112 -9.55 -32.13 1.43
N ASN A 113 -10.52 -31.23 1.30
CA ASN A 113 -11.80 -31.51 0.68
C ASN A 113 -11.72 -31.02 -0.78
N PRO A 114 -12.23 -31.79 -1.78
CA PRO A 114 -12.32 -31.34 -3.16
C PRO A 114 -12.92 -29.93 -3.33
N LYS A 115 -13.89 -29.56 -2.47
CA LYS A 115 -14.47 -28.21 -2.48
C LYS A 115 -13.49 -27.10 -2.10
N GLU A 116 -12.56 -27.38 -1.19
CA GLU A 116 -11.50 -26.42 -0.82
C GLU A 116 -10.51 -26.26 -1.97
N ASP A 117 -10.17 -27.36 -2.64
CA ASP A 117 -9.27 -27.37 -3.79
C ASP A 117 -9.85 -26.53 -4.94
N ASP A 118 -11.12 -26.77 -5.29
CA ASP A 118 -11.84 -25.99 -6.32
C ASP A 118 -11.94 -24.50 -5.97
N TYR A 119 -12.15 -24.17 -4.69
CA TYR A 119 -12.22 -22.78 -4.24
C TYR A 119 -10.87 -22.07 -4.40
N VAL A 120 -9.77 -22.70 -3.95
CA VAL A 120 -8.44 -22.10 -4.06
C VAL A 120 -8.02 -21.96 -5.52
N ILE A 121 -8.26 -22.97 -6.34
CA ILE A 121 -7.96 -22.96 -7.78
C ILE A 121 -8.73 -21.84 -8.47
N SER A 122 -10.05 -21.74 -8.25
CA SER A 122 -10.88 -20.69 -8.86
C SER A 122 -10.47 -19.28 -8.42
N TYR A 123 -10.15 -19.10 -7.14
CA TYR A 123 -9.64 -17.84 -6.61
C TYR A 123 -8.32 -17.42 -7.26
N LEU A 124 -7.35 -18.34 -7.36
CA LEU A 124 -6.05 -18.07 -7.97
C LEU A 124 -6.17 -17.81 -9.48
N ASN A 125 -7.00 -18.57 -10.18
CA ASN A 125 -7.28 -18.36 -11.60
C ASN A 125 -7.92 -17.00 -11.85
N GLU A 126 -8.84 -16.57 -10.98
CA GLU A 126 -9.42 -15.23 -11.08
C GLU A 126 -8.34 -14.14 -10.96
N ILE A 127 -7.38 -14.29 -10.05
CA ILE A 127 -6.26 -13.37 -9.93
C ILE A 127 -5.41 -13.36 -11.21
N LEU A 128 -5.04 -14.53 -11.73
CA LEU A 128 -4.23 -14.64 -12.95
C LEU A 128 -4.90 -13.97 -14.14
N VAL A 129 -6.21 -14.17 -14.32
CA VAL A 129 -7.01 -13.51 -15.36
C VAL A 129 -7.04 -12.00 -15.13
N ARG A 130 -7.28 -11.53 -13.90
CA ARG A 130 -7.27 -10.10 -13.54
C ARG A 130 -5.90 -9.45 -13.75
N THR A 131 -4.80 -10.18 -13.61
CA THR A 131 -3.42 -9.72 -13.81
C THR A 131 -2.94 -9.92 -15.26
N ASN A 132 -3.83 -10.27 -16.19
CA ASN A 132 -3.51 -10.49 -17.60
C ASN A 132 -2.46 -11.59 -17.83
N LYS A 133 -2.44 -12.60 -16.95
CA LYS A 133 -1.59 -13.80 -16.98
C LYS A 133 -2.44 -15.08 -17.14
N GLY A 134 -3.52 -14.97 -17.92
CA GLY A 134 -4.47 -16.08 -18.13
C GLY A 134 -3.87 -17.30 -18.84
N GLU A 135 -2.72 -17.14 -19.50
CA GLU A 135 -1.95 -18.22 -20.11
C GLU A 135 -1.40 -19.25 -19.10
N LEU A 136 -1.33 -18.89 -17.81
CA LEU A 136 -0.86 -19.76 -16.72
C LEU A 136 -1.98 -20.58 -16.08
N VAL A 137 -3.23 -20.41 -16.53
CA VAL A 137 -4.38 -21.18 -16.04
C VAL A 137 -4.28 -22.61 -16.59
N GLY A 138 -4.32 -23.61 -15.70
CA GLY A 138 -4.30 -25.01 -16.09
C GLY A 138 -5.47 -25.35 -17.00
N LYS A 139 -5.23 -26.19 -18.01
CA LYS A 139 -6.19 -26.52 -19.06
C LYS A 139 -7.46 -27.22 -18.51
N ASP A 140 -7.31 -27.90 -17.38
CA ASP A 140 -8.36 -28.65 -16.68
C ASP A 140 -8.97 -27.88 -15.48
N ASP A 141 -8.45 -26.68 -15.17
CA ASP A 141 -8.75 -25.92 -13.95
C ASP A 141 -9.85 -24.84 -14.15
N ASN A 142 -10.56 -24.90 -15.28
CA ASN A 142 -11.51 -23.87 -15.72
C ASN A 142 -12.85 -23.96 -14.95
N VAL A 143 -12.80 -23.82 -13.63
CA VAL A 143 -13.97 -23.81 -12.76
C VAL A 143 -14.62 -22.44 -12.84
N THR A 144 -15.74 -22.38 -13.56
CA THR A 144 -16.53 -21.17 -13.73
C THR A 144 -17.46 -20.98 -12.53
N GLN A 145 -17.25 -19.88 -11.82
CA GLN A 145 -18.05 -19.29 -10.72
C GLN A 145 -17.60 -19.64 -9.30
N LEU A 146 -17.16 -18.59 -8.59
CA LEU A 146 -17.09 -18.55 -7.14
C LEU A 146 -18.49 -18.87 -6.57
N PRO A 147 -18.62 -19.73 -5.54
CA PRO A 147 -19.83 -19.77 -4.76
C PRO A 147 -20.07 -18.36 -4.23
N LYS A 148 -21.28 -17.81 -4.42
CA LYS A 148 -21.64 -16.52 -3.85
C LYS A 148 -21.32 -16.56 -2.36
N GLU A 149 -20.69 -15.51 -1.85
CA GLU A 149 -20.62 -15.22 -0.41
C GLU A 149 -22.05 -15.32 0.14
N GLY A 150 -22.35 -16.49 0.71
CA GLY A 150 -23.63 -16.83 1.30
C GLY A 150 -23.42 -16.80 2.80
N GLU A 151 -24.09 -15.83 3.42
CA GLU A 151 -24.62 -15.87 4.78
C GLU A 151 -23.66 -16.36 5.86
N GLY A 152 -23.24 -15.41 6.69
CA GLY A 152 -22.80 -15.72 8.04
C GLY A 152 -23.76 -16.71 8.66
N ASP A 153 -23.18 -17.78 9.17
CA ASP A 153 -23.78 -18.78 10.04
C ASP A 153 -24.29 -18.09 11.31
N ASP A 154 -25.42 -17.41 11.19
CA ASP A 154 -26.21 -16.86 12.28
C ASP A 154 -27.19 -17.95 12.73
N LYS A 155 -26.65 -19.12 13.07
CA LYS A 155 -27.32 -20.17 13.84
C LYS A 155 -26.31 -20.98 14.65
N LYS A 156 -25.96 -20.46 15.82
CA LYS A 156 -25.91 -21.24 17.07
C LYS A 156 -25.93 -20.34 18.29
#